data_AF-A0A939RK24-F1
#
_entry.id   AF-A0A939RK24-F1
#
_cell.length_a   1.000
_cell.length_b   1.000
_cell.length_c   1.000
_cell.angle_alpha   90.00
_cell.angle_beta   90.00
_cell.angle_gamma   90.00
#
_symmetry.space_group_name_H-M   'P 1'
#
loop_
_entity.id
_entity.type
_entity.pdbx_description
1 polymer ?
#
loop_
_entity_poly.entity_id
_entity_poly.type
_entity_poly.pdbx_seq_one_letter_code
_entity_poly.pdbx_strand_id
1 'polypeptide(L)'
;MVKSLKGSEKKKTSAAKEKPAVHIPLQGSKAKKEELTKIINEMCKSDAGRAILETAAYNGYELKFDPELEETGEYGYADQDERCCALNPANSMAENIATLAHELRHAYQFEYSKLTEDVYSEEYDTKTLLHKDRIMEADAESYGCLVAWELKQQGLEDCWNDFAAEFPNVTEAFEKTFKETEDKNKARTAAFKGWYDDTERRDSYDEGIVEEIESTSPDDFKKKLKSISAETFVEAFCTDPDTGMNYFTDDPSILESGKYTALYEDRKEAIKAHHQKRETLPGRIPDKTIEGIEAQKRPGAERENNARAVSAEAKEVALASRQKRAAKQIKQQKKPSLALLKKKSKTR
;
A
#
# COMPACT_ATOMS: atom_id res chain seq x y z
N MET A 1 -72.38 -8.25 26.70
CA MET A 1 -71.63 -7.75 25.53
C MET A 1 -70.43 -6.96 26.03
N VAL A 2 -69.23 -7.56 26.02
CA VAL A 2 -67.98 -6.86 26.31
C VAL A 2 -67.09 -7.08 25.10
N LYS A 3 -66.81 -6.02 24.34
CA LYS A 3 -65.72 -6.00 23.36
C LYS A 3 -64.88 -4.75 23.65
N SER A 4 -63.81 -4.99 24.40
CA SER A 4 -62.66 -4.10 24.52
C SER A 4 -61.69 -4.46 23.40
N LEU A 5 -61.38 -3.50 22.53
CA LEU A 5 -60.23 -3.55 21.63
C LEU A 5 -59.61 -2.14 21.64
N LYS A 6 -58.69 -1.90 22.59
CA LYS A 6 -57.72 -0.82 22.48
C LYS A 6 -56.59 -1.31 21.58
N GLY A 7 -56.63 -0.92 20.31
CA GLY A 7 -55.46 -0.98 19.44
C GLY A 7 -54.45 0.07 19.89
N SER A 8 -53.31 -0.37 20.38
CA SER A 8 -52.14 0.49 20.58
C SER A 8 -51.40 0.56 19.24
N GLU A 9 -51.52 1.70 18.54
CA GLU A 9 -50.64 2.02 17.43
C GLU A 9 -49.23 2.24 17.98
N LYS A 10 -48.38 1.22 17.90
CA LYS A 10 -46.93 1.39 17.95
C LYS A 10 -46.52 2.19 16.72
N LYS A 11 -46.33 3.51 16.89
CA LYS A 11 -45.52 4.32 15.97
C LYS A 11 -44.13 3.70 15.89
N LYS A 12 -43.88 2.90 14.84
CA LYS A 12 -42.53 2.61 14.38
C LYS A 12 -41.93 3.95 13.93
N THR A 13 -41.16 4.58 14.80
CA THR A 13 -40.18 5.58 14.38
C THR A 13 -39.21 4.87 13.46
N SER A 14 -39.36 5.04 12.15
CA SER A 14 -38.33 4.65 11.20
C SER A 14 -37.09 5.49 11.55
N ALA A 15 -36.06 4.87 12.12
CA ALA A 15 -34.77 5.51 12.28
C ALA A 15 -34.37 6.08 10.91
N ALA A 16 -34.14 7.39 10.85
CA ALA A 16 -33.63 8.01 9.64
C ALA A 16 -32.34 7.28 9.27
N LYS A 17 -32.23 6.83 8.00
CA LYS A 17 -31.04 6.15 7.52
C LYS A 17 -29.85 7.10 7.69
N GLU A 18 -28.86 6.67 8.44
CA GLU A 18 -27.59 7.38 8.57
C GLU A 18 -26.95 7.51 7.18
N LYS A 19 -26.39 8.68 6.90
CA LYS A 19 -25.70 8.97 5.63
C LYS A 19 -24.20 9.01 5.91
N PRO A 20 -23.36 8.64 4.94
CA PRO A 20 -21.92 8.74 5.11
C PRO A 20 -21.49 10.21 5.17
N ALA A 21 -20.56 10.52 6.07
CA ALA A 21 -20.01 11.84 6.32
C ALA A 21 -19.19 12.37 5.13
N VAL A 22 -18.66 11.46 4.31
CA VAL A 22 -18.05 11.72 3.00
C VAL A 22 -18.81 10.91 1.95
N HIS A 23 -19.17 11.55 0.84
CA HIS A 23 -19.92 10.88 -0.23
C HIS A 23 -18.99 10.09 -1.16
N ILE A 24 -18.62 8.90 -0.72
CA ILE A 24 -17.89 7.91 -1.53
C ILE A 24 -18.87 6.79 -1.98
N PRO A 25 -18.84 6.33 -3.26
CA PRO A 25 -19.68 5.22 -3.70
C PRO A 25 -19.44 3.96 -2.87
N LEU A 26 -20.54 3.29 -2.47
CA LEU A 26 -20.51 2.06 -1.67
C LEU A 26 -21.12 0.91 -2.46
N GLN A 27 -20.41 -0.22 -2.55
CA GLN A 27 -20.91 -1.45 -3.15
C GLN A 27 -21.50 -2.43 -2.11
N GLY A 28 -22.17 -3.47 -2.61
CA GLY A 28 -22.73 -4.54 -1.78
C GLY A 28 -24.19 -4.36 -1.37
N SER A 29 -24.65 -5.26 -0.49
CA SER A 29 -26.03 -5.29 0.01
C SER A 29 -26.36 -4.05 0.85
N LYS A 30 -27.64 -3.80 1.11
CA LYS A 30 -28.07 -2.69 1.99
C LYS A 30 -27.39 -2.74 3.36
N ALA A 31 -27.28 -3.93 3.95
CA ALA A 31 -26.64 -4.11 5.25
C ALA A 31 -25.15 -3.79 5.20
N LYS A 32 -24.45 -4.22 4.15
CA LYS A 32 -23.02 -3.93 3.97
C LYS A 32 -22.75 -2.45 3.70
N LYS A 33 -23.61 -1.76 2.96
CA LYS A 33 -23.52 -0.29 2.82
C LYS A 33 -23.77 0.45 4.13
N GLU A 34 -24.67 -0.05 4.97
CA GLU A 34 -24.90 0.51 6.32
C GLU A 34 -23.70 0.30 7.24
N GLU A 35 -23.00 -0.82 7.11
CA GLU A 35 -21.76 -1.11 7.84
C GLU A 35 -20.60 -0.21 7.38
N LEU A 36 -20.37 -0.10 6.06
CA LEU A 36 -19.39 0.82 5.48
C LEU A 36 -19.68 2.28 5.87
N THR A 37 -20.95 2.66 5.94
CA THR A 37 -21.36 4.01 6.38
C THR A 37 -20.89 4.30 7.81
N LYS A 38 -20.94 3.30 8.71
CA LYS A 38 -20.46 3.48 10.09
C LYS A 38 -18.95 3.62 10.13
N ILE A 39 -18.22 2.79 9.38
CA ILE A 39 -16.75 2.88 9.25
C ILE A 39 -16.35 4.29 8.78
N ILE A 40 -16.98 4.79 7.71
CA ILE A 40 -16.73 6.14 7.18
C ILE A 40 -17.00 7.20 8.25
N ASN A 41 -18.14 7.12 8.92
CA ASN A 41 -18.55 8.13 9.90
C ASN A 41 -17.64 8.15 11.11
N GLU A 42 -17.19 6.99 11.57
CA GLU A 42 -16.27 6.86 12.68
C GLU A 42 -14.87 7.38 12.30
N MET A 43 -14.34 6.94 11.15
CA MET A 43 -13.04 7.39 10.62
C MET A 43 -13.00 8.90 10.38
N CYS A 44 -14.11 9.51 9.95
CA CYS A 44 -14.24 10.96 9.72
C CYS A 44 -14.17 11.83 10.99
N LYS A 45 -14.03 11.24 12.18
CA LYS A 45 -13.70 11.95 13.42
C LYS A 45 -12.20 12.23 13.55
N SER A 46 -11.37 11.58 12.73
CA SER A 46 -9.99 11.97 12.47
C SER A 46 -9.95 12.91 11.27
N ASP A 47 -9.13 13.97 11.37
CA ASP A 47 -8.92 14.92 10.28
C ASP A 47 -8.22 14.22 9.12
N ALA A 48 -7.18 13.43 9.39
CA ALA A 48 -6.48 12.61 8.40
C ALA A 48 -7.41 11.57 7.76
N GLY A 49 -8.30 10.96 8.55
CA GLY A 49 -9.29 9.99 8.09
C GLY A 49 -10.29 10.62 7.12
N ARG A 50 -10.79 11.81 7.44
CA ARG A 50 -11.66 12.58 6.54
C ARG A 50 -10.94 12.97 5.25
N ALA A 51 -9.73 13.52 5.35
CA ALA A 51 -8.94 14.00 4.22
C ALA A 51 -8.71 12.91 3.16
N ILE A 52 -8.33 11.70 3.59
CA ILE A 52 -8.06 10.60 2.67
C ILE A 52 -9.35 10.05 2.03
N LEU A 53 -10.46 10.01 2.77
CA LEU A 53 -11.77 9.64 2.24
C LEU A 53 -12.27 10.64 1.18
N GLU A 54 -12.12 11.94 1.45
CA GLU A 54 -12.51 13.00 0.50
C GLU A 54 -11.65 12.93 -0.77
N THR A 55 -10.36 12.68 -0.62
CA THR A 55 -9.43 12.52 -1.73
C THR A 55 -9.75 11.29 -2.58
N ALA A 56 -10.08 10.16 -1.95
CA ALA A 56 -10.49 8.94 -2.63
C ALA A 56 -11.80 9.14 -3.41
N ALA A 57 -12.79 9.77 -2.77
CA ALA A 57 -14.07 10.09 -3.41
C ALA A 57 -13.89 11.05 -4.61
N TYR A 58 -13.02 12.06 -4.48
CA TYR A 58 -12.67 12.98 -5.56
C TYR A 58 -12.05 12.25 -6.75
N ASN A 59 -11.16 11.28 -6.48
CA ASN A 59 -10.54 10.45 -7.50
C ASN A 59 -11.42 9.26 -7.94
N GLY A 60 -12.70 9.24 -7.56
CA GLY A 60 -13.67 8.26 -8.06
C GLY A 60 -13.44 6.84 -7.54
N TYR A 61 -12.76 6.68 -6.41
CA TYR A 61 -12.70 5.38 -5.74
C TYR A 61 -14.03 5.02 -5.11
N GLU A 62 -14.30 3.72 -5.02
CA GLU A 62 -15.46 3.17 -4.32
C GLU A 62 -15.05 2.18 -3.22
N LEU A 63 -15.92 1.97 -2.23
CA LEU A 63 -15.67 1.06 -1.12
C LEU A 63 -16.55 -0.19 -1.20
N LYS A 64 -15.94 -1.35 -0.94
CA LYS A 64 -16.64 -2.64 -0.88
C LYS A 64 -16.14 -3.50 0.30
N PHE A 65 -16.96 -4.46 0.70
CA PHE A 65 -16.45 -5.63 1.41
C PHE A 65 -16.22 -6.73 0.40
N ASP A 66 -15.10 -7.41 0.51
CA ASP A 66 -14.76 -8.56 -0.35
C ASP A 66 -14.79 -9.85 0.49
N PRO A 67 -15.78 -10.73 0.29
CA PRO A 67 -15.88 -11.98 1.03
C PRO A 67 -14.70 -12.94 0.82
N GLU A 68 -13.96 -12.82 -0.29
CA GLU A 68 -12.81 -13.70 -0.58
C GLU A 68 -11.68 -13.49 0.44
N LEU A 69 -11.59 -12.28 1.01
CA LEU A 69 -10.61 -11.95 2.06
C LEU A 69 -10.84 -12.73 3.37
N GLU A 70 -12.06 -13.23 3.63
CA GLU A 70 -12.29 -14.10 4.79
C GLU A 70 -11.51 -15.42 4.67
N GLU A 71 -11.34 -15.93 3.45
CA GLU A 71 -10.64 -17.19 3.19
C GLU A 71 -9.12 -17.01 3.21
N THR A 72 -8.61 -15.89 2.68
CA THR A 72 -7.17 -15.58 2.66
C THR A 72 -6.67 -15.05 4.01
N GLY A 73 -7.57 -14.48 4.83
CA GLY A 73 -7.24 -13.88 6.11
C GLY A 73 -6.55 -12.52 6.00
N GLU A 74 -6.54 -11.92 4.81
CA GLU A 74 -5.97 -10.60 4.53
C GLU A 74 -6.89 -9.48 5.02
N TYR A 75 -6.33 -8.31 5.33
CA TYR A 75 -7.12 -7.22 5.90
C TYR A 75 -7.98 -6.48 4.86
N GLY A 76 -7.40 -6.21 3.69
CA GLY A 76 -7.99 -5.36 2.66
C GLY A 76 -7.04 -5.16 1.48
N TYR A 77 -7.51 -4.39 0.50
CA TYR A 77 -6.69 -3.91 -0.61
C TYR A 77 -7.23 -2.64 -1.27
N ALA A 78 -6.36 -1.91 -1.97
CA ALA A 78 -6.72 -0.93 -2.97
C ALA A 78 -6.34 -1.39 -4.39
N ASP A 79 -7.27 -1.21 -5.33
CA ASP A 79 -7.06 -1.48 -6.75
C ASP A 79 -7.22 -0.19 -7.57
N GLN A 80 -6.14 0.21 -8.25
CA GLN A 80 -6.11 1.41 -9.09
C GLN A 80 -6.86 1.26 -10.42
N ASP A 81 -6.91 0.05 -10.99
CA ASP A 81 -7.53 -0.23 -12.28
C ASP A 81 -9.07 -0.24 -12.12
N GLU A 82 -9.57 -0.85 -11.05
CA GLU A 82 -10.99 -0.86 -10.69
C GLU A 82 -11.41 0.42 -9.94
N ARG A 83 -10.45 1.20 -9.43
CA ARG A 83 -10.69 2.33 -8.51
C ARG A 83 -11.54 1.89 -7.33
N CYS A 84 -11.13 0.84 -6.63
CA CYS A 84 -11.84 0.35 -5.46
C CYS A 84 -10.92 0.14 -4.28
N CYS A 85 -11.49 0.24 -3.08
CA CYS A 85 -10.89 -0.23 -1.85
C CYS A 85 -11.81 -1.27 -1.22
N ALA A 86 -11.26 -2.45 -0.99
CA ALA A 86 -11.94 -3.60 -0.43
C ALA A 86 -11.48 -3.86 0.99
N LEU A 87 -12.43 -4.18 1.87
CA LEU A 87 -12.18 -4.54 3.26
C LEU A 87 -12.61 -5.98 3.51
N ASN A 88 -11.95 -6.66 4.44
CA ASN A 88 -12.36 -7.98 4.90
C ASN A 88 -13.59 -7.87 5.82
N PRO A 89 -14.73 -8.52 5.45
CA PRO A 89 -15.94 -8.48 6.26
C PRO A 89 -15.85 -9.22 7.60
N ALA A 90 -14.82 -10.03 7.84
CA ALA A 90 -14.56 -10.70 9.13
C ALA A 90 -13.84 -9.81 10.15
N ASN A 91 -13.23 -8.71 9.72
CA ASN A 91 -12.53 -7.77 10.61
C ASN A 91 -13.51 -7.00 11.53
N SER A 92 -13.00 -6.61 12.69
CA SER A 92 -13.64 -5.66 13.59
C SER A 92 -13.84 -4.30 12.90
N MET A 93 -14.75 -3.47 13.43
CA MET A 93 -14.90 -2.10 12.92
C MET A 93 -13.61 -1.28 13.08
N ALA A 94 -12.90 -1.47 14.19
CA ALA A 94 -11.65 -0.78 14.50
C ALA A 94 -10.52 -1.21 13.56
N GLU A 95 -10.36 -2.52 13.32
CA GLU A 95 -9.44 -3.08 12.32
C GLU A 95 -9.75 -2.55 10.91
N ASN A 96 -11.03 -2.51 10.53
CA ASN A 96 -11.46 -2.01 9.23
C ASN A 96 -11.24 -0.50 9.05
N ILE A 97 -11.29 0.30 10.12
CA ILE A 97 -10.95 1.73 10.04
C ILE A 97 -9.46 1.92 9.75
N ALA A 98 -8.60 1.21 10.48
CA ALA A 98 -7.15 1.30 10.26
C ALA A 98 -6.74 0.76 8.88
N THR A 99 -7.32 -0.37 8.48
CA THR A 99 -7.14 -0.96 7.15
C THR A 99 -7.60 0.01 6.06
N LEU A 100 -8.79 0.59 6.19
CA LEU A 100 -9.29 1.56 5.20
C LEU A 100 -8.37 2.79 5.08
N ALA A 101 -7.82 3.28 6.19
CA ALA A 101 -6.84 4.36 6.16
C ALA A 101 -5.56 3.98 5.39
N HIS A 102 -5.06 2.77 5.59
CA HIS A 102 -3.91 2.20 4.88
C HIS A 102 -4.20 2.06 3.37
N GLU A 103 -5.29 1.40 3.00
CA GLU A 103 -5.64 1.19 1.58
C GLU A 103 -5.93 2.49 0.84
N LEU A 104 -6.65 3.41 1.46
CA LEU A 104 -6.89 4.72 0.84
C LEU A 104 -5.59 5.53 0.72
N ARG A 105 -4.58 5.24 1.55
CA ARG A 105 -3.26 5.82 1.37
C ARG A 105 -2.55 5.25 0.14
N HIS A 106 -2.69 3.96 -0.15
CA HIS A 106 -2.26 3.41 -1.44
C HIS A 106 -3.00 4.02 -2.62
N ALA A 107 -4.34 4.15 -2.54
CA ALA A 107 -5.12 4.83 -3.57
C ALA A 107 -4.60 6.26 -3.84
N TYR A 108 -4.22 7.00 -2.80
CA TYR A 108 -3.57 8.29 -2.94
C TYR A 108 -2.21 8.18 -3.66
N GLN A 109 -1.34 7.25 -3.24
CA GLN A 109 -0.04 7.06 -3.88
C GLN A 109 -0.16 6.68 -5.37
N PHE A 110 -1.15 5.87 -5.74
CA PHE A 110 -1.44 5.50 -7.14
C PHE A 110 -1.83 6.70 -7.99
N GLU A 111 -2.69 7.59 -7.49
CA GLU A 111 -3.16 8.75 -8.26
C GLU A 111 -2.10 9.85 -8.36
N TYR A 112 -1.30 10.05 -7.32
CA TYR A 112 -0.41 11.22 -7.22
C TYR A 112 1.07 10.92 -7.48
N SER A 113 1.47 9.65 -7.62
CA SER A 113 2.83 9.27 -7.97
C SER A 113 2.87 8.29 -9.13
N LYS A 114 3.62 8.65 -10.18
CA LYS A 114 3.91 7.74 -11.31
C LYS A 114 4.88 6.62 -10.94
N LEU A 115 5.57 6.73 -9.80
CA LEU A 115 6.57 5.75 -9.37
C LEU A 115 5.95 4.42 -8.96
N THR A 116 4.64 4.38 -8.69
CA THR A 116 3.88 3.16 -8.41
C THR A 116 3.75 2.24 -9.63
N GLU A 117 3.64 2.83 -10.84
CA GLU A 117 3.44 2.11 -12.10
C GLU A 117 4.73 1.97 -12.93
N ASP A 118 5.61 2.97 -12.87
CA ASP A 118 6.74 3.11 -13.81
C ASP A 118 8.05 2.46 -13.30
N VAL A 119 8.01 1.77 -12.17
CA VAL A 119 9.18 1.13 -11.53
C VAL A 119 8.97 -0.38 -11.41
N TYR A 120 9.66 -1.12 -12.29
CA TYR A 120 9.56 -2.57 -12.46
C TYR A 120 10.95 -3.20 -12.66
N SER A 121 11.07 -4.48 -12.30
CA SER A 121 12.35 -5.18 -12.18
C SER A 121 13.18 -5.20 -13.47
N GLU A 122 12.56 -5.22 -14.64
CA GLU A 122 13.27 -5.24 -15.92
C GLU A 122 14.11 -3.98 -16.16
N GLU A 123 13.77 -2.85 -15.53
CA GLU A 123 14.36 -1.54 -15.81
C GLU A 123 15.16 -0.93 -14.66
N TYR A 124 14.91 -1.34 -13.42
CA TYR A 124 15.48 -0.71 -12.24
C TYR A 124 16.33 -1.67 -11.42
N ASP A 125 17.28 -1.11 -10.69
CA ASP A 125 18.14 -1.88 -9.80
C ASP A 125 17.40 -2.36 -8.55
N THR A 126 17.97 -3.37 -7.89
CA THR A 126 17.37 -4.01 -6.71
C THR A 126 17.10 -2.99 -5.60
N LYS A 127 18.01 -2.06 -5.33
CA LYS A 127 17.78 -1.05 -4.27
C LYS A 127 16.58 -0.16 -4.60
N THR A 128 16.39 0.22 -5.85
CA THR A 128 15.22 0.99 -6.30
C THR A 128 13.92 0.22 -6.07
N LEU A 129 13.90 -1.08 -6.38
CA LEU A 129 12.72 -1.93 -6.14
C LEU A 129 12.39 -2.02 -4.64
N LEU A 130 13.42 -2.24 -3.80
CA LEU A 130 13.27 -2.25 -2.35
C LEU A 130 12.73 -0.92 -1.83
N HIS A 131 13.27 0.20 -2.30
CA HIS A 131 12.80 1.53 -1.89
C HIS A 131 11.36 1.78 -2.30
N LYS A 132 10.97 1.41 -3.54
CA LYS A 132 9.60 1.57 -4.02
C LYS A 132 8.60 0.94 -3.05
N ASP A 133 8.74 -0.35 -2.78
CA ASP A 133 7.76 -1.06 -1.97
C ASP A 133 7.87 -0.64 -0.50
N ARG A 134 9.08 -0.64 0.09
CA ARG A 134 9.24 -0.35 1.52
C ARG A 134 8.82 1.07 1.91
N ILE A 135 9.14 2.08 1.10
CA ILE A 135 8.77 3.48 1.40
C ILE A 135 7.25 3.67 1.22
N MET A 136 6.66 3.07 0.19
CA MET A 136 5.22 3.13 -0.06
C MET A 136 4.42 2.55 1.12
N GLU A 137 4.84 1.39 1.61
CA GLU A 137 4.20 0.67 2.72
C GLU A 137 4.44 1.35 4.08
N ALA A 138 5.68 1.78 4.34
CA ALA A 138 5.98 2.54 5.56
C ALA A 138 5.18 3.85 5.63
N ASP A 139 4.95 4.51 4.50
CA ASP A 139 4.06 5.67 4.43
C ASP A 139 2.60 5.31 4.70
N ALA A 140 2.08 4.24 4.07
CA ALA A 140 0.71 3.76 4.29
C ALA A 140 0.44 3.39 5.76
N GLU A 141 1.33 2.62 6.36
CA GLU A 141 1.26 2.23 7.78
C GLU A 141 1.35 3.46 8.70
N SER A 142 2.23 4.43 8.38
CA SER A 142 2.33 5.68 9.15
C SER A 142 1.04 6.51 9.10
N TYR A 143 0.32 6.48 7.97
CA TYR A 143 -0.96 7.18 7.80
C TYR A 143 -2.07 6.49 8.60
N GLY A 144 -2.14 5.15 8.56
CA GLY A 144 -3.03 4.36 9.40
C GLY A 144 -2.80 4.65 10.90
N CYS A 145 -1.52 4.72 11.31
CA CYS A 145 -1.13 5.09 12.67
C CYS A 145 -1.63 6.50 13.07
N LEU A 146 -1.50 7.49 12.17
CA LEU A 146 -1.99 8.85 12.40
C LEU A 146 -3.52 8.88 12.61
N VAL A 147 -4.27 8.17 11.76
CA VAL A 147 -5.74 8.08 11.89
C VAL A 147 -6.11 7.45 13.23
N ALA A 148 -5.50 6.31 13.59
CA ALA A 148 -5.75 5.63 14.85
C ALA A 148 -5.42 6.52 16.06
N TRP A 149 -4.32 7.28 15.99
CA TRP A 149 -3.93 8.23 17.03
C TRP A 149 -4.94 9.37 17.18
N GLU A 150 -5.40 9.96 16.09
CA GLU A 150 -6.40 11.04 16.14
C GLU A 150 -7.73 10.55 16.72
N LEU A 151 -8.16 9.33 16.38
CA LEU A 151 -9.35 8.72 16.98
C LEU A 151 -9.18 8.48 18.47
N LYS A 152 -8.00 8.00 18.91
CA LYS A 152 -7.65 7.88 20.33
C LYS A 152 -7.77 9.23 21.03
N GLN A 153 -7.28 10.32 20.43
CA GLN A 153 -7.40 11.68 21.00
C GLN A 153 -8.86 12.14 21.14
N GLN A 154 -9.78 11.60 20.33
CA GLN A 154 -11.22 11.83 20.44
C GLN A 154 -11.93 10.88 21.44
N GLY A 155 -11.18 10.04 22.16
CA GLY A 155 -11.72 9.07 23.11
C GLY A 155 -12.18 7.75 22.49
N LEU A 156 -11.75 7.45 21.25
CA LEU A 156 -12.08 6.23 20.51
C LEU A 156 -10.85 5.36 20.40
N GLU A 157 -10.54 4.66 21.49
CA GLU A 157 -9.25 3.99 21.66
C GLU A 157 -9.13 2.66 20.91
N ASP A 158 -10.25 2.01 20.56
CA ASP A 158 -10.26 0.66 19.98
C ASP A 158 -9.38 0.57 18.71
N CYS A 159 -9.46 1.56 17.82
CA CYS A 159 -8.63 1.61 16.62
C CYS A 159 -7.14 1.70 16.93
N TRP A 160 -6.75 2.49 17.93
CA TRP A 160 -5.36 2.55 18.40
C TRP A 160 -4.91 1.25 19.06
N ASN A 161 -5.76 0.63 19.86
CA ASN A 161 -5.43 -0.58 20.58
C ASN A 161 -5.23 -1.77 19.62
N ASP A 162 -6.14 -1.96 18.66
CA ASP A 162 -6.02 -3.00 17.64
C ASP A 162 -4.77 -2.74 16.77
N PHE A 163 -4.57 -1.50 16.32
CA PHE A 163 -3.41 -1.13 15.49
C PHE A 163 -2.09 -1.26 16.25
N ALA A 164 -2.02 -0.91 17.53
CA ALA A 164 -0.81 -1.04 18.35
C ALA A 164 -0.46 -2.49 18.69
N ALA A 165 -1.46 -3.37 18.79
CA ALA A 165 -1.22 -4.80 18.98
C ALA A 165 -0.55 -5.42 17.75
N GLU A 166 -0.94 -5.01 16.54
CA GLU A 166 -0.38 -5.50 15.29
C GLU A 166 0.93 -4.77 14.90
N PHE A 167 1.03 -3.46 15.19
CA PHE A 167 2.16 -2.59 14.79
C PHE A 167 2.86 -1.91 15.97
N PRO A 168 3.44 -2.68 16.91
CA PRO A 168 4.05 -2.09 18.11
C PRO A 168 5.20 -1.15 17.76
N ASN A 169 6.11 -1.53 16.84
CA ASN A 169 7.25 -0.69 16.47
C ASN A 169 6.82 0.66 15.85
N VAL A 170 5.74 0.66 15.06
CA VAL A 170 5.20 1.87 14.42
C VAL A 170 4.53 2.77 15.47
N THR A 171 3.65 2.17 16.29
CA THR A 171 2.86 2.92 17.29
C THR A 171 3.67 3.43 18.46
N GLU A 172 4.60 2.64 18.99
CA GLU A 172 5.50 3.07 20.06
C GLU A 172 6.39 4.23 19.60
N ALA A 173 6.94 4.15 18.38
CA ALA A 173 7.75 5.23 17.81
C ALA A 173 6.93 6.51 17.59
N PHE A 174 5.71 6.39 17.07
CA PHE A 174 4.78 7.51 16.91
C PHE A 174 4.48 8.16 18.25
N GLU A 175 3.93 7.38 19.20
CA GLU A 175 3.41 7.89 20.46
C GLU A 175 4.53 8.52 21.31
N LYS A 176 5.70 7.88 21.38
CA LYS A 176 6.86 8.43 22.07
C LYS A 176 7.24 9.79 21.48
N THR A 177 7.42 9.87 20.17
CA THR A 177 7.85 11.10 19.51
C THR A 177 6.81 12.20 19.64
N PHE A 178 5.53 11.88 19.51
CA PHE A 178 4.46 12.85 19.69
C PHE A 178 4.41 13.38 21.12
N LYS A 179 4.54 12.53 22.14
CA LYS A 179 4.60 12.96 23.55
C LYS A 179 5.80 13.86 23.86
N GLU A 180 6.93 13.64 23.18
CA GLU A 180 8.16 14.42 23.38
C GLU A 180 8.17 15.75 22.64
N THR A 181 7.48 15.85 21.49
CA THR A 181 7.62 16.98 20.56
C THR A 181 6.33 17.75 20.28
N GLU A 182 5.17 17.14 20.52
CA GLU A 182 3.85 17.60 20.10
C GLU A 182 3.73 17.89 18.59
N ASP A 183 4.65 17.32 17.80
CA ASP A 183 4.76 17.53 16.35
C ASP A 183 4.30 16.27 15.61
N LYS A 184 3.15 16.36 14.94
CA LYS A 184 2.56 15.25 14.17
C LYS A 184 3.48 14.76 13.06
N ASN A 185 4.22 15.65 12.39
CA ASN A 185 5.06 15.28 11.26
C ASN A 185 6.31 14.52 11.72
N LYS A 186 6.91 14.95 12.85
CA LYS A 186 7.99 14.19 13.50
C LYS A 186 7.50 12.83 13.99
N ALA A 187 6.32 12.77 14.61
CA ALA A 187 5.74 11.52 15.07
C ALA A 187 5.46 10.55 13.91
N ARG A 188 4.92 11.05 12.80
CA ARG A 188 4.67 10.24 11.61
C ARG A 188 5.97 9.79 10.93
N THR A 189 6.99 10.64 10.89
CA THR A 189 8.36 10.27 10.44
C THR A 189 8.95 9.16 11.33
N ALA A 190 8.72 9.20 12.64
CA ALA A 190 9.15 8.14 13.55
C ALA A 190 8.40 6.83 13.31
N ALA A 191 7.08 6.89 13.11
CA ALA A 191 6.24 5.74 12.78
C ALA A 191 6.67 5.06 11.47
N PHE A 192 6.90 5.86 10.42
CA PHE A 192 7.45 5.42 9.15
C PHE A 192 8.75 4.63 9.36
N LYS A 193 9.69 5.16 10.16
CA LYS A 193 10.96 4.47 10.43
C LYS A 193 10.78 3.22 11.29
N GLY A 194 9.76 3.18 12.14
CA GLY A 194 9.40 2.02 12.97
C GLY A 194 8.93 0.82 12.15
N TRP A 195 8.34 1.04 10.97
CA TRP A 195 7.98 -0.04 10.03
C TRP A 195 9.19 -0.92 9.65
N TYR A 196 10.37 -0.32 9.49
CA TYR A 196 11.60 -1.04 9.15
C TYR A 196 12.16 -1.93 10.27
N ASP A 197 11.67 -1.75 11.51
CA ASP A 197 12.05 -2.58 12.66
C ASP A 197 11.20 -3.87 12.74
N ASP A 198 10.11 -3.98 11.96
CA ASP A 198 9.40 -5.24 11.75
C ASP A 198 10.06 -6.04 10.61
N THR A 199 11.04 -6.85 10.98
CA THR A 199 11.82 -7.64 10.01
C THR A 199 11.03 -8.78 9.36
N GLU A 200 9.96 -9.27 10.00
CA GLU A 200 9.13 -10.35 9.45
C GLU A 200 8.19 -9.80 8.39
N ARG A 201 7.50 -8.70 8.69
CA ARG A 201 6.71 -7.96 7.70
C ARG A 201 7.57 -7.51 6.54
N ARG A 202 8.73 -6.89 6.79
CA ARG A 202 9.62 -6.46 5.71
C ARG A 202 10.03 -7.61 4.78
N ASP A 203 10.30 -8.80 5.33
CA ASP A 203 10.66 -9.96 4.51
C ASP A 203 9.52 -10.46 3.62
N SER A 204 8.25 -10.31 4.01
CA SER A 204 7.13 -10.65 3.12
C SER A 204 7.05 -9.72 1.90
N TYR A 205 7.45 -8.45 2.05
CA TYR A 205 7.60 -7.54 0.89
C TYR A 205 8.86 -7.85 0.08
N ASP A 206 9.95 -8.20 0.75
CA ASP A 206 11.19 -8.60 0.06
C ASP A 206 10.99 -9.88 -0.76
N GLU A 207 10.16 -10.82 -0.30
CA GLU A 207 9.76 -12.02 -1.04
C GLU A 207 9.09 -11.68 -2.36
N GLY A 208 8.12 -10.76 -2.37
CA GLY A 208 7.47 -10.31 -3.61
C GLY A 208 8.46 -9.72 -4.63
N ILE A 209 9.48 -9.01 -4.16
CA ILE A 209 10.56 -8.48 -5.03
C ILE A 209 11.41 -9.63 -5.59
N VAL A 210 11.74 -10.63 -4.76
CA VAL A 210 12.46 -11.83 -5.21
C VAL A 210 11.65 -12.54 -6.30
N GLU A 211 10.35 -12.76 -6.08
CA GLU A 211 9.46 -13.42 -7.03
C GLU A 211 9.33 -12.62 -8.34
N GLU A 212 9.22 -11.28 -8.27
CA GLU A 212 9.21 -10.42 -9.46
C GLU A 212 10.50 -10.58 -10.27
N ILE A 213 11.65 -10.58 -9.61
CA ILE A 213 12.96 -10.76 -10.26
C ILE A 213 13.09 -12.17 -10.83
N GLU A 214 12.71 -13.21 -10.08
CA GLU A 214 12.86 -14.61 -10.49
C GLU A 214 11.91 -15.01 -11.62
N SER A 215 10.71 -14.45 -11.65
CA SER A 215 9.71 -14.67 -12.72
C SER A 215 10.07 -13.97 -14.03
N THR A 216 10.95 -12.98 -13.99
CA THR A 216 11.41 -12.23 -15.16
C THR A 216 12.59 -12.94 -15.83
N SER A 217 12.57 -13.14 -17.16
CA SER A 217 13.72 -13.73 -17.85
C SER A 217 14.94 -12.79 -17.77
N PRO A 218 16.17 -13.30 -17.51
CA PRO A 218 17.38 -12.47 -17.52
C PRO A 218 17.59 -11.65 -18.81
N ASP A 219 17.07 -12.15 -19.94
CA ASP A 219 17.11 -11.46 -21.24
C ASP A 219 16.18 -10.24 -21.33
N ASP A 220 15.09 -10.22 -20.55
CA ASP A 220 14.08 -9.15 -20.57
C ASP A 220 14.55 -7.90 -19.81
N PHE A 221 15.48 -8.06 -18.86
CA PHE A 221 16.13 -6.94 -18.19
C PHE A 221 16.92 -6.07 -19.18
N LYS A 222 16.86 -4.75 -18.99
CA LYS A 222 17.68 -3.79 -19.73
C LYS A 222 19.17 -4.03 -19.50
N LYS A 223 19.96 -3.63 -20.49
CA LYS A 223 21.43 -3.63 -20.42
C LYS A 223 22.00 -2.85 -19.25
N LYS A 224 21.44 -1.68 -18.99
CA LYS A 224 21.75 -0.84 -17.85
C LYS A 224 20.46 -0.63 -17.07
N LEU A 225 20.47 -1.01 -15.80
CA LEU A 225 19.37 -0.73 -14.88
C LEU A 225 19.46 0.73 -14.43
N LYS A 226 18.29 1.32 -14.18
CA LYS A 226 18.12 2.67 -13.66
C LYS A 226 18.11 2.64 -12.13
N SER A 227 18.48 3.76 -11.53
CA SER A 227 18.45 3.96 -10.08
C SER A 227 17.55 5.15 -9.76
N ILE A 228 16.77 5.05 -8.69
CA ILE A 228 16.01 6.15 -8.09
C ILE A 228 16.41 6.25 -6.62
N SER A 229 16.68 7.47 -6.15
CA SER A 229 17.02 7.73 -4.74
C SER A 229 15.80 7.61 -3.82
N ALA A 230 16.04 7.25 -2.56
CA ALA A 230 15.03 7.27 -1.51
C ALA A 230 14.34 8.64 -1.39
N GLU A 231 15.11 9.73 -1.52
CA GLU A 231 14.58 11.10 -1.53
C GLU A 231 13.46 11.28 -2.56
N THR A 232 13.62 10.77 -3.77
CA THR A 232 12.60 10.88 -4.84
C THR A 232 11.34 10.09 -4.51
N PHE A 233 11.46 8.94 -3.83
CA PHE A 233 10.30 8.19 -3.35
C PHE A 233 9.63 8.90 -2.16
N VAL A 234 10.40 9.47 -1.23
CA VAL A 234 9.86 10.25 -0.10
C VAL A 234 9.13 11.49 -0.62
N GLU A 235 9.69 12.23 -1.58
CA GLU A 235 9.03 13.36 -2.24
C GLU A 235 7.71 12.98 -2.91
N ALA A 236 7.65 11.77 -3.49
CA ALA A 236 6.49 11.32 -4.24
C ALA A 236 5.40 10.67 -3.38
N PHE A 237 5.77 9.97 -2.31
CA PHE A 237 4.83 9.21 -1.48
C PHE A 237 4.50 9.92 -0.17
N CYS A 238 5.44 10.62 0.45
CA CYS A 238 5.27 11.13 1.82
C CYS A 238 4.62 12.52 1.89
N THR A 239 3.56 12.77 1.10
CA THR A 239 2.84 14.05 1.04
C THR A 239 1.45 13.98 1.69
N ASP A 240 1.01 15.04 2.37
CA ASP A 240 -0.33 15.09 2.95
C ASP A 240 -1.41 15.35 1.90
N PRO A 241 -2.56 14.64 1.95
CA PRO A 241 -3.63 14.84 0.97
C PRO A 241 -4.19 16.28 0.94
N ASP A 242 -4.31 16.91 2.11
CA ASP A 242 -4.92 18.25 2.22
C ASP A 242 -4.00 19.37 1.71
N THR A 243 -2.70 19.24 1.96
CA THR A 243 -1.74 20.33 1.73
C THR A 243 -0.80 20.08 0.55
N GLY A 244 -0.64 18.81 0.14
CA GLY A 244 0.38 18.37 -0.79
C GLY A 244 1.82 18.53 -0.26
N MET A 245 2.00 18.93 1.00
CA MET A 245 3.31 19.13 1.59
C MET A 245 3.89 17.81 2.10
N ASN A 246 5.21 17.69 2.04
CA ASN A 246 5.92 16.54 2.58
C ASN A 246 5.90 16.56 4.12
N TYR A 247 5.51 15.45 4.76
CA TYR A 247 5.52 15.34 6.23
C TYR A 247 6.82 14.73 6.78
N PHE A 248 7.65 14.11 5.94
CA PHE A 248 8.88 13.45 6.35
C PHE A 248 9.92 14.49 6.77
N THR A 249 10.30 14.50 8.05
CA THR A 249 11.09 15.59 8.65
C THR A 249 12.59 15.34 8.69
N ASP A 250 13.03 14.10 8.48
CA ASP A 250 14.46 13.75 8.47
C ASP A 250 15.06 13.86 7.07
N ASP A 251 16.38 13.83 6.96
CA ASP A 251 17.07 13.70 5.66
C ASP A 251 16.76 12.32 5.04
N PRO A 252 16.09 12.24 3.88
CA PRO A 252 15.76 10.96 3.25
C PRO A 252 16.97 10.09 2.93
N SER A 253 18.19 10.67 2.88
CA SER A 253 19.41 9.91 2.64
C SER A 253 19.67 8.82 3.68
N ILE A 254 19.07 8.91 4.88
CA ILE A 254 19.17 7.86 5.90
C ILE A 254 18.66 6.51 5.38
N LEU A 255 17.69 6.53 4.46
CA LEU A 255 17.03 5.34 3.91
C LEU A 255 17.91 4.59 2.90
N GLU A 256 19.04 5.18 2.48
CA GLU A 256 19.94 4.61 1.47
C GLU A 256 20.87 3.51 2.00
N SER A 257 20.86 3.20 3.31
CA SER A 257 21.81 2.28 3.93
C SER A 257 21.30 1.64 5.23
N GLY A 258 22.09 0.72 5.80
CA GLY A 258 21.81 0.07 7.08
C GLY A 258 20.49 -0.72 7.07
N LYS A 259 19.76 -0.66 8.19
CA LYS A 259 18.49 -1.38 8.36
C LYS A 259 17.43 -1.09 7.28
N TYR A 260 17.49 0.08 6.65
CA TYR A 260 16.52 0.50 5.64
C TYR A 260 16.67 -0.24 4.31
N THR A 261 17.86 -0.76 4.04
CA THR A 261 18.18 -1.54 2.82
C THR A 261 18.49 -3.00 3.12
N ALA A 262 18.70 -3.37 4.38
CA ALA A 262 19.09 -4.72 4.78
C ALA A 262 18.11 -5.79 4.29
N LEU A 263 18.64 -6.95 3.90
CA LEU A 263 17.92 -8.14 3.45
C LEU A 263 18.31 -9.35 4.28
N TYR A 264 17.43 -10.35 4.37
CA TYR A 264 17.88 -11.67 4.80
C TYR A 264 18.87 -12.28 3.79
N GLU A 265 19.83 -13.05 4.30
CA GLU A 265 20.92 -13.67 3.52
C GLU A 265 20.39 -14.46 2.32
N ASP A 266 19.35 -15.27 2.52
CA ASP A 266 18.71 -16.08 1.49
C ASP A 266 18.04 -15.23 0.39
N ARG A 267 17.30 -14.18 0.76
CA ARG A 267 16.70 -13.25 -0.22
C ARG A 267 17.78 -12.56 -1.05
N LYS A 268 18.85 -12.09 -0.40
CA LYS A 268 19.99 -11.47 -1.09
C LYS A 268 20.68 -12.46 -2.02
N GLU A 269 20.83 -13.72 -1.63
CA GLU A 269 21.43 -14.77 -2.46
C GLU A 269 20.57 -15.10 -3.68
N ALA A 270 19.24 -15.20 -3.53
CA ALA A 270 18.32 -15.42 -4.64
C ALA A 270 18.44 -14.31 -5.71
N ILE A 271 18.40 -13.06 -5.28
CA ILE A 271 18.57 -11.89 -6.16
C ILE A 271 19.93 -11.93 -6.86
N LYS A 272 21.01 -12.20 -6.12
CA LYS A 272 22.36 -12.33 -6.69
C LYS A 272 22.44 -13.43 -7.74
N ALA A 273 21.89 -14.61 -7.46
CA ALA A 273 21.90 -15.73 -8.39
C ALA A 273 21.19 -15.39 -9.70
N HIS A 274 20.09 -14.63 -9.63
CA HIS A 274 19.41 -14.13 -10.80
C HIS A 274 20.28 -13.15 -11.61
N HIS A 275 20.82 -12.12 -10.96
CA HIS A 275 21.65 -11.11 -11.65
C HIS A 275 22.94 -11.69 -12.22
N GLN A 276 23.54 -12.70 -11.59
CA GLN A 276 24.69 -13.43 -12.14
C GLN A 276 24.36 -14.07 -13.49
N LYS A 277 23.17 -14.66 -13.65
CA LYS A 277 22.73 -15.21 -14.95
C LYS A 277 22.60 -14.09 -15.98
N ARG A 278 21.99 -12.97 -15.60
CA ARG A 278 21.86 -11.77 -16.46
C ARG A 278 23.22 -11.26 -16.91
N GLU A 279 24.21 -11.19 -16.03
CA GLU A 279 25.55 -10.66 -16.33
C GLU A 279 26.34 -11.49 -17.34
N THR A 280 26.01 -12.79 -17.51
CA THR A 280 26.61 -13.61 -18.58
C THR A 280 26.17 -13.18 -19.99
N LEU A 281 25.08 -12.40 -20.10
CA LEU A 281 24.52 -11.98 -21.37
C LEU A 281 25.28 -10.77 -21.96
N PRO A 282 25.47 -10.71 -23.29
CA PRO A 282 26.29 -9.67 -23.92
C PRO A 282 25.85 -8.23 -23.61
N GLY A 283 26.79 -7.47 -23.05
CA GLY A 283 26.63 -6.04 -22.80
C GLY A 283 25.71 -5.69 -21.63
N ARG A 284 25.44 -6.64 -20.72
CA ARG A 284 24.77 -6.35 -19.44
C ARG A 284 25.77 -5.72 -18.46
N ILE A 285 25.31 -4.67 -17.78
CA ILE A 285 26.05 -4.00 -16.71
C ILE A 285 25.57 -4.58 -15.37
N PRO A 286 26.49 -5.01 -14.48
CA PRO A 286 26.15 -5.50 -13.13
C PRO A 286 25.32 -4.51 -12.33
N ASP A 287 24.39 -5.04 -11.53
CA ASP A 287 23.71 -4.26 -10.50
C ASP A 287 24.62 -4.16 -9.27
N LYS A 288 25.29 -3.01 -9.12
CA LYS A 288 26.21 -2.76 -8.01
C LYS A 288 25.49 -2.46 -6.68
N THR A 289 24.19 -2.18 -6.71
CA THR A 289 23.46 -1.83 -5.49
C THR A 289 23.34 -3.02 -4.54
N ILE A 290 23.29 -4.25 -5.08
CA ILE A 290 23.20 -5.50 -4.32
C ILE A 290 24.44 -5.73 -3.44
N GLU A 291 25.62 -5.27 -3.86
CA GLU A 291 26.85 -5.41 -3.09
C GLU A 291 26.79 -4.61 -1.80
N GLY A 292 26.23 -3.40 -1.86
CA GLY A 292 26.11 -2.47 -0.72
C GLY A 292 24.98 -2.76 0.26
N ILE A 293 24.04 -3.65 -0.09
CA ILE A 293 22.94 -4.05 0.81
C ILE A 293 23.49 -4.91 1.96
N GLU A 294 23.19 -4.60 3.21
CA GLU A 294 23.57 -5.46 4.33
C GLU A 294 22.78 -6.77 4.32
N ALA A 295 23.45 -7.88 4.65
CA ALA A 295 22.80 -9.19 4.78
C ALA A 295 22.70 -9.56 6.25
N GLN A 296 21.52 -10.01 6.67
CA GLN A 296 21.27 -10.48 8.03
C GLN A 296 20.78 -11.92 8.01
N LYS A 297 21.10 -12.68 9.06
CA LYS A 297 20.56 -14.03 9.23
C LYS A 297 19.10 -13.95 9.62
N ARG A 298 18.30 -14.90 9.11
CA ARG A 298 16.97 -15.13 9.66
C ARG A 298 17.09 -15.45 11.15
N PRO A 299 16.20 -14.93 12.00
CA PRO A 299 15.97 -15.51 13.31
C PRO A 299 15.73 -17.02 13.12
N GLY A 300 16.29 -17.87 13.99
CA GLY A 300 16.09 -19.33 13.89
C GLY A 300 14.60 -19.71 13.83
N ALA A 301 14.30 -20.90 13.33
CA ALA A 301 12.98 -21.43 12.93
C ALA A 301 11.86 -21.49 13.99
N GLU A 302 11.93 -20.70 15.06
CA GLU A 302 10.96 -20.67 16.17
C GLU A 302 9.95 -19.52 16.09
N ARG A 303 9.94 -18.75 14.99
CA ARG A 303 8.87 -17.77 14.75
C ARG A 303 8.09 -18.15 13.49
N GLU A 304 6.84 -18.55 13.70
CA GLU A 304 5.86 -18.60 12.62
C GLU A 304 5.64 -17.17 12.13
N ASN A 305 5.75 -16.96 10.81
CA ASN A 305 5.43 -15.68 10.20
C ASN A 305 3.91 -15.48 10.29
N ASN A 306 3.47 -14.74 11.30
CA ASN A 306 2.07 -14.44 11.55
C ASN A 306 1.65 -13.07 11.01
N ALA A 307 2.53 -12.39 10.26
CA ALA A 307 2.24 -11.07 9.72
C ALA A 307 1.08 -11.18 8.71
N ARG A 308 -0.07 -10.61 9.08
CA ARG A 308 -1.19 -10.46 8.16
C ARG A 308 -0.90 -9.28 7.25
N ALA A 309 -0.72 -9.57 5.97
CA ALA A 309 -0.51 -8.57 4.95
C ALA A 309 -1.83 -7.93 4.53
N VAL A 310 -1.76 -6.65 4.16
CA VAL A 310 -2.65 -6.05 3.17
C VAL A 310 -2.29 -6.72 1.82
N SER A 311 -3.30 -7.22 1.11
CA SER A 311 -3.23 -8.52 0.42
C SER A 311 -2.02 -8.79 -0.48
N ALA A 312 -1.48 -10.01 -0.39
CA ALA A 312 -0.62 -10.59 -1.40
C ALA A 312 -1.36 -10.70 -2.75
N GLU A 313 -2.68 -10.83 -2.71
CA GLU A 313 -3.55 -10.82 -3.89
C GLU A 313 -3.59 -9.47 -4.61
N ALA A 314 -3.55 -8.33 -3.93
CA ALA A 314 -3.42 -7.02 -4.58
C ALA A 314 -2.05 -6.87 -5.23
N LYS A 315 -1.02 -7.47 -4.64
CA LYS A 315 0.32 -7.56 -5.24
C LYS A 315 0.30 -8.49 -6.46
N GLU A 316 -0.39 -9.63 -6.41
CA GLU A 316 -0.54 -10.54 -7.55
C GLU A 316 -1.41 -9.93 -8.67
N VAL A 317 -2.49 -9.22 -8.33
CA VAL A 317 -3.33 -8.50 -9.30
C VAL A 317 -2.55 -7.34 -9.90
N ALA A 318 -1.81 -6.56 -9.11
CA ALA A 318 -0.89 -5.55 -9.61
C ALA A 318 0.21 -6.17 -10.47
N LEU A 319 0.79 -7.30 -10.09
CA LEU A 319 1.80 -8.04 -10.85
C LEU A 319 1.23 -8.58 -12.16
N ALA A 320 0.03 -9.16 -12.16
CA ALA A 320 -0.67 -9.65 -13.34
C ALA A 320 -1.09 -8.50 -14.26
N SER A 321 -1.54 -7.37 -13.71
CA SER A 321 -1.81 -6.13 -14.46
C SER A 321 -0.53 -5.55 -15.06
N ARG A 322 0.60 -5.55 -14.31
CA ARG A 322 1.94 -5.17 -14.77
C ARG A 322 2.39 -6.07 -15.92
N GLN A 323 2.29 -7.39 -15.78
CA GLN A 323 2.61 -8.36 -16.83
C GLN A 323 1.74 -8.17 -18.08
N LYS A 324 0.44 -7.93 -17.92
CA LYS A 324 -0.48 -7.61 -19.02
C LYS A 324 -0.12 -6.29 -19.71
N ARG A 325 0.27 -5.26 -18.96
CA ARG A 325 0.66 -3.93 -19.47
C ARG A 325 2.02 -4.01 -20.20
N ALA A 326 3.00 -4.72 -19.65
CA ALA A 326 4.28 -5.00 -20.28
C ALA A 326 4.08 -5.75 -21.61
N ALA A 327 3.27 -6.81 -21.62
CA ALA A 327 2.93 -7.54 -22.84
C ALA A 327 2.24 -6.65 -23.89
N LYS A 328 1.36 -5.73 -23.46
CA LYS A 328 0.67 -4.77 -24.33
C LYS A 328 1.64 -3.73 -24.91
N GLN A 329 2.57 -3.19 -24.14
CA GLN A 329 3.57 -2.23 -24.60
C GLN A 329 4.58 -2.87 -25.58
N ILE A 330 5.05 -4.09 -25.30
CA ILE A 330 5.89 -4.86 -26.23
C ILE A 330 5.18 -5.08 -27.57
N LYS A 331 3.87 -5.40 -27.53
CA LYS A 331 3.05 -5.60 -28.72
C LYS A 331 2.82 -4.31 -29.52
N GLN A 332 2.80 -3.15 -28.85
CA GLN A 332 2.67 -1.84 -29.50
C GLN A 332 3.99 -1.36 -30.11
N GLN A 333 5.13 -1.61 -29.46
CA GLN A 333 6.46 -1.29 -30.00
C GLN A 333 6.86 -2.20 -31.19
N LYS A 334 6.35 -3.43 -31.23
CA LYS A 334 6.55 -4.37 -32.36
C LYS A 334 5.60 -4.15 -33.55
N LYS A 335 4.63 -3.23 -33.47
CA LYS A 335 3.82 -2.88 -34.65
C LYS A 335 4.65 -1.97 -35.57
N PRO A 336 4.99 -2.39 -36.80
CA PRO A 336 5.59 -1.48 -37.75
C PRO A 336 4.57 -0.36 -38.01
N SER A 337 5.02 0.90 -37.95
CA SER A 337 4.13 2.00 -38.27
C SER A 337 3.61 1.81 -39.70
N LEU A 338 2.30 1.62 -39.84
CA LEU A 338 1.62 1.58 -41.13
C LEU A 338 1.84 2.88 -41.94
N ALA A 339 2.31 3.93 -41.29
CA ALA A 339 2.74 5.18 -41.90
C ALA A 339 4.06 5.07 -42.71
N LEU A 340 5.01 4.19 -42.34
CA LEU A 340 6.26 4.01 -43.10
C LEU A 340 6.12 3.07 -44.30
N LEU A 341 5.19 2.10 -44.24
CA LEU A 341 4.96 1.15 -45.35
C LEU A 341 4.21 1.77 -46.54
N LYS A 342 3.39 2.81 -46.32
CA LYS A 342 2.68 3.52 -47.42
C LYS A 342 3.54 4.54 -48.17
N LYS A 343 4.71 4.95 -47.66
CA LYS A 343 5.64 5.84 -48.37
C LYS A 343 6.55 5.11 -49.36
N LYS A 344 6.76 3.80 -49.22
CA LYS A 344 7.62 3.03 -50.14
C LYS A 344 6.90 2.45 -51.37
N SER A 345 5.56 2.51 -51.45
CA SER A 345 4.80 1.99 -52.59
C SER A 345 4.34 3.05 -53.60
N LYS A 346 4.71 4.33 -53.44
CA LYS A 346 4.35 5.44 -54.36
C LYS A 346 5.50 5.98 -55.21
N THR A 347 6.65 5.31 -55.19
CA THR A 347 7.75 5.55 -56.15
C THR A 347 8.05 4.23 -56.84
N ARG A 348 7.28 3.94 -57.89
CA ARG A 348 7.69 3.14 -59.03
C ARG A 348 6.93 3.61 -60.25
#